data_AF-A0A1B8ZGQ8-F1
#
_entry.id   AF-A0A1B8ZGQ8-F1
#
_cell.length_a   1.000
_cell.length_b   1.000
_cell.length_c   1.000
_cell.angle_alpha   90.00
_cell.angle_beta   90.00
_cell.angle_gamma   90.00
#
_symmetry.space_group_name_H-M   'P 1'
#
loop_
_entity.id
_entity.type
_entity.pdbx_description
1 polymer ?
#
loop_
_entity_poly.entity_id
_entity_poly.type
_entity_poly.pdbx_seq_one_letter_code
_entity_poly.pdbx_strand_id
1 'polypeptide(L)'
;MKRKYITLPLVVISSFAFAQVGINIANPTATLDVTAKNPTGTSNAVDGLLVARVDRLRAQSMTGIPTSTMIYVNSVANGSLGGNAVNIDTVGYYYYNGSVWVKLHNPGNTVETNIYNANGTLTGNRTVTQGSNTLAFTANTTNAFSVNGNNFSVDALNRRVGIGTTAPSSFLSILTPIAGNLTDILSAGIDNCGAPCGQATPRNITLYNNNVTNSLFGGIEFIPSTNPSGVTGASIIGIDRDVTNNYAGLQVFTRNATDYAARMTIKSSGNVGIGTVLPATKLDVQSAGTPAAPVAAIKIVDGNQNNGYVLTSDATGLGTWKAIPATSSVNIYNTDGALTGNRAVTQGSNTLAFSGTAVNAFSVDGTTLSVDAANDRVGVGTAAPTNKLHINGTDPLRLQGTTTGNTTTDPLMVLDGNGVVKTIGTLGALSIPNPALFRLETAQADFLNGVAAGSLSTVPMSVIKNSISGMSYNAGTSTITFPAGTYQITFVYEALHNNDNGTTVEADKCRNSSYIVDFPTGASSTQRIHSTAYHNSGILSNHGGTITYSTTVPAGRTWPIRLGRGQSGNCTGTGMTLAAASTQLLVFRIGD
;
A
#
# COMPACT_ATOMS: atom_id res chain seq x y z
N MET A 1 34.23 -142.32 -55.22
CA MET A 1 34.81 -143.64 -55.57
C MET A 1 36.20 -143.75 -54.97
N LYS A 2 36.49 -144.93 -54.39
CA LYS A 2 37.74 -145.45 -53.78
C LYS A 2 38.25 -144.78 -52.48
N ARG A 3 37.95 -145.45 -51.36
CA ARG A 3 38.50 -145.27 -49.99
C ARG A 3 39.86 -145.98 -49.85
N LYS A 4 40.75 -145.46 -49.00
CA LYS A 4 41.73 -146.23 -48.22
C LYS A 4 41.88 -145.61 -46.82
N TYR A 5 42.16 -146.51 -45.87
CA TYR A 5 41.87 -146.50 -44.44
C TYR A 5 42.93 -145.79 -43.58
N ILE A 6 42.60 -145.43 -42.33
CA ILE A 6 43.37 -145.76 -41.12
C ILE A 6 42.45 -145.59 -39.89
N THR A 7 42.57 -146.55 -38.97
CA THR A 7 41.70 -146.90 -37.86
C THR A 7 42.00 -146.16 -36.54
N LEU A 8 40.92 -145.71 -35.90
CA LEU A 8 40.58 -145.61 -34.45
C LEU A 8 41.65 -145.18 -33.43
N PRO A 9 41.28 -144.23 -32.54
CA PRO A 9 41.14 -144.61 -31.14
C PRO A 9 39.88 -144.03 -30.47
N LEU A 10 39.30 -144.78 -29.54
CA LEU A 10 38.23 -144.35 -28.64
C LEU A 10 38.83 -144.11 -27.25
N VAL A 11 38.89 -142.85 -26.83
CA VAL A 11 39.11 -142.43 -25.44
C VAL A 11 37.96 -141.50 -25.08
N VAL A 12 37.15 -141.91 -24.12
CA VAL A 12 36.00 -141.15 -23.59
C VAL A 12 36.54 -140.17 -22.54
N ILE A 13 36.49 -138.88 -22.85
CA ILE A 13 36.58 -137.78 -21.89
C ILE A 13 35.25 -137.02 -22.00
N SER A 14 34.44 -137.06 -20.96
CA SER A 14 33.21 -136.27 -20.84
C SER A 14 33.58 -134.85 -20.41
N SER A 15 33.75 -133.95 -21.37
CA SER A 15 33.77 -132.50 -21.13
C SER A 15 32.34 -131.95 -21.28
N PHE A 16 31.88 -131.18 -20.29
CA PHE A 16 30.62 -130.44 -20.37
C PHE A 16 30.64 -129.51 -21.59
N ALA A 17 29.73 -129.72 -22.54
CA ALA A 17 29.51 -128.78 -23.64
C ALA A 17 28.50 -127.73 -23.17
N PHE A 18 28.96 -126.51 -22.92
CA PHE A 18 28.07 -125.37 -22.70
C PHE A 18 27.53 -124.89 -24.06
N ALA A 19 26.23 -124.60 -24.15
CA ALA A 19 25.55 -124.18 -25.38
C ALA A 19 25.85 -122.72 -25.81
N GLN A 20 26.86 -122.07 -25.20
CA GLN A 20 27.28 -120.71 -25.52
C GLN A 20 28.35 -120.73 -26.61
N VAL A 21 28.22 -119.81 -27.58
CA VAL A 21 29.20 -119.60 -28.64
C VAL A 21 29.95 -118.30 -28.34
N GLY A 22 31.22 -118.42 -27.96
CA GLY A 22 32.14 -117.29 -27.88
C GLY A 22 32.88 -117.11 -29.21
N ILE A 23 32.84 -115.91 -29.79
CA ILE A 23 33.71 -115.53 -30.91
C ILE A 23 34.77 -114.58 -30.36
N ASN A 24 36.03 -115.03 -30.41
CA ASN A 24 37.19 -114.28 -29.94
C ASN A 24 37.12 -113.89 -28.44
N ILE A 25 36.42 -114.70 -27.63
CA ILE A 25 36.37 -114.63 -26.16
C ILE A 25 36.35 -116.05 -25.57
N ALA A 26 37.15 -116.27 -24.53
CA ALA A 26 37.30 -117.61 -23.93
C ALA A 26 36.15 -117.99 -22.97
N ASN A 27 35.52 -116.99 -22.34
CA ASN A 27 34.42 -117.18 -21.38
C ASN A 27 33.21 -116.36 -21.83
N PRO A 28 32.37 -116.86 -22.75
CA PRO A 28 31.19 -116.14 -23.22
C PRO A 28 30.16 -115.95 -22.11
N THR A 29 29.69 -114.73 -21.95
CA THR A 29 28.71 -114.33 -20.92
C THR A 29 27.26 -114.36 -21.42
N ALA A 30 27.06 -114.58 -22.73
CA ALA A 30 25.76 -114.73 -23.39
C ALA A 30 25.77 -115.96 -24.33
N THR A 31 24.59 -116.38 -24.81
CA THR A 31 24.45 -117.50 -25.76
C THR A 31 25.30 -117.30 -27.03
N LEU A 32 25.43 -116.06 -27.50
CA LEU A 32 26.43 -115.64 -28.47
C LEU A 32 27.14 -114.40 -27.91
N ASP A 33 28.42 -114.52 -27.60
CA ASP A 33 29.25 -113.43 -27.09
C ASP A 33 30.39 -113.16 -28.09
N VAL A 34 30.45 -111.94 -28.61
CA VAL A 34 31.38 -111.55 -29.69
C VAL A 34 32.22 -110.39 -29.20
N THR A 35 33.51 -110.64 -28.99
CA THR A 35 34.47 -109.61 -28.60
C THR A 35 35.32 -109.21 -29.81
N ALA A 36 35.47 -107.91 -30.03
CA ALA A 36 36.32 -107.36 -31.09
C ALA A 36 37.74 -107.94 -31.02
N LYS A 37 38.34 -108.24 -32.17
CA LYS A 37 39.73 -108.72 -32.25
C LYS A 37 40.71 -107.65 -31.78
N ASN A 38 40.41 -106.40 -32.10
CA ASN A 38 41.17 -105.24 -31.63
C ASN A 38 40.23 -104.32 -30.86
N PRO A 39 39.94 -104.60 -29.57
CA PRO A 39 38.93 -103.85 -28.80
C PRO A 39 39.33 -102.39 -28.52
N THR A 40 40.59 -102.00 -28.80
CA THR A 40 41.13 -100.64 -28.65
C THR A 40 42.17 -100.35 -29.73
N GLY A 41 42.27 -99.12 -30.24
CA GLY A 41 43.35 -98.67 -31.15
C GLY A 41 42.85 -98.05 -32.47
N THR A 42 43.78 -97.80 -33.40
CA THR A 42 43.54 -97.19 -34.72
C THR A 42 43.48 -98.22 -35.87
N SER A 43 43.26 -99.49 -35.54
CA SER A 43 43.17 -100.57 -36.53
C SER A 43 42.00 -100.32 -37.49
N ASN A 44 42.24 -100.52 -38.79
CA ASN A 44 41.20 -100.46 -39.82
C ASN A 44 40.52 -101.84 -40.04
N ALA A 45 40.81 -102.83 -39.19
CA ALA A 45 40.15 -104.13 -39.26
C ALA A 45 38.69 -104.01 -38.81
N VAL A 46 37.78 -104.62 -39.56
CA VAL A 46 36.34 -104.57 -39.26
C VAL A 46 36.00 -105.61 -38.19
N ASP A 47 35.64 -105.14 -37.00
CA ASP A 47 35.04 -105.93 -35.92
C ASP A 47 33.53 -105.64 -35.87
N GLY A 48 32.69 -106.68 -35.73
CA GLY A 48 31.25 -106.51 -35.62
C GLY A 48 30.45 -107.75 -36.03
N LEU A 49 29.13 -107.70 -35.84
CA LEU A 49 28.21 -108.74 -36.27
C LEU A 49 27.48 -108.30 -37.54
N LEU A 50 27.75 -108.99 -38.66
CA LEU A 50 26.92 -108.84 -39.87
C LEU A 50 25.65 -109.69 -39.72
N VAL A 51 24.52 -109.01 -39.52
CA VAL A 51 23.20 -109.65 -39.60
C VAL A 51 22.78 -109.88 -41.05
N ALA A 52 21.75 -110.71 -41.24
CA ALA A 52 21.20 -110.99 -42.57
C ALA A 52 20.77 -109.68 -43.26
N ARG A 53 21.31 -109.45 -44.46
CA ARG A 53 20.98 -108.30 -45.30
C ARG A 53 19.90 -108.68 -46.30
N VAL A 54 18.85 -107.90 -46.37
CA VAL A 54 17.72 -108.13 -47.29
C VAL A 54 17.22 -106.81 -47.84
N ASP A 55 16.59 -106.80 -49.01
CA ASP A 55 15.86 -105.62 -49.46
C ASP A 55 14.46 -105.57 -48.81
N ARG A 56 13.76 -104.44 -48.97
CA ARG A 56 12.42 -104.27 -48.39
C ARG A 56 11.42 -105.29 -48.92
N LEU A 57 11.45 -105.60 -50.21
CA LEU A 57 10.56 -106.62 -50.79
C LEU A 57 10.78 -108.00 -50.14
N ARG A 58 12.04 -108.37 -49.91
CA ARG A 58 12.38 -109.63 -49.24
C ARG A 58 11.91 -109.62 -47.80
N ALA A 59 12.15 -108.55 -47.05
CA ALA A 59 11.66 -108.41 -45.67
C ALA A 59 10.12 -108.45 -45.60
N GLN A 60 9.44 -107.83 -46.57
CA GLN A 60 7.97 -107.83 -46.71
C GLN A 60 7.41 -109.23 -47.00
N SER A 61 8.15 -110.03 -47.77
CA SER A 61 7.71 -111.36 -48.20
C SER A 61 8.01 -112.46 -47.18
N MET A 62 8.69 -112.17 -46.07
CA MET A 62 8.98 -113.17 -45.04
C MET A 62 7.72 -113.52 -44.24
N THR A 63 7.45 -114.82 -44.08
CA THR A 63 6.37 -115.37 -43.26
C THR A 63 6.93 -116.19 -42.11
N GLY A 64 6.18 -116.31 -40.99
CA GLY A 64 6.62 -117.09 -39.82
C GLY A 64 7.87 -116.55 -39.13
N ILE A 65 8.12 -115.24 -39.20
CA ILE A 65 9.33 -114.61 -38.65
C ILE A 65 9.30 -114.68 -37.11
N PRO A 66 10.31 -115.28 -36.45
CA PRO A 66 10.40 -115.22 -35.00
C PRO A 66 10.56 -113.78 -34.49
N THR A 67 9.91 -113.45 -33.38
CA THR A 67 10.16 -112.19 -32.66
C THR A 67 11.63 -112.08 -32.28
N SER A 68 12.16 -110.86 -32.31
CA SER A 68 13.57 -110.52 -32.10
C SER A 68 14.50 -110.90 -33.25
N THR A 69 13.98 -111.42 -34.38
CA THR A 69 14.80 -111.58 -35.60
C THR A 69 15.34 -110.22 -36.01
N MET A 70 16.65 -110.09 -36.17
CA MET A 70 17.32 -108.84 -36.60
C MET A 70 17.83 -108.95 -38.03
N ILE A 71 17.51 -107.96 -38.85
CA ILE A 71 17.96 -107.84 -40.23
C ILE A 71 18.54 -106.44 -40.47
N TYR A 72 19.35 -106.33 -41.52
CA TYR A 72 19.72 -105.04 -42.09
C TYR A 72 19.04 -104.92 -43.45
N VAL A 73 18.15 -103.95 -43.58
CA VAL A 73 17.54 -103.66 -44.88
C VAL A 73 18.53 -102.85 -45.69
N ASN A 74 19.08 -103.43 -46.75
CA ASN A 74 20.14 -102.80 -47.56
C ASN A 74 19.61 -102.01 -48.78
N SER A 75 18.33 -102.17 -49.13
CA SER A 75 17.67 -101.40 -50.18
C SER A 75 16.17 -101.31 -49.92
N VAL A 76 15.58 -100.15 -50.25
CA VAL A 76 14.12 -99.92 -50.21
C VAL A 76 13.56 -99.62 -51.60
N ALA A 77 14.33 -99.88 -52.66
CA ALA A 77 13.93 -99.58 -54.04
C ALA A 77 12.73 -100.42 -54.52
N ASN A 78 12.51 -101.59 -53.91
CA ASN A 78 11.46 -102.55 -54.23
C ASN A 78 10.63 -102.92 -52.98
N GLY A 79 9.42 -103.46 -53.18
CA GLY A 79 8.45 -103.70 -52.11
C GLY A 79 7.74 -102.43 -51.64
N SER A 80 6.57 -102.58 -51.01
CA SER A 80 5.77 -101.45 -50.50
C SER A 80 5.86 -101.34 -48.98
N LEU A 81 5.41 -100.20 -48.43
CA LEU A 81 5.17 -100.04 -46.99
C LEU A 81 3.87 -100.75 -46.56
N GLY A 82 3.72 -102.02 -46.93
CA GLY A 82 2.53 -102.83 -46.69
C GLY A 82 2.84 -104.06 -45.85
N GLY A 83 1.88 -104.50 -45.04
CA GLY A 83 2.02 -105.70 -44.21
C GLY A 83 3.11 -105.55 -43.14
N ASN A 84 3.91 -106.59 -42.95
CA ASN A 84 4.98 -106.61 -41.94
C ASN A 84 6.14 -105.64 -42.22
N ALA A 85 6.27 -105.11 -43.45
CA ALA A 85 7.32 -104.16 -43.84
C ALA A 85 6.90 -102.67 -43.72
N VAL A 86 5.76 -102.38 -43.09
CA VAL A 86 5.19 -101.01 -43.01
C VAL A 86 6.14 -99.95 -42.47
N ASN A 87 7.10 -100.30 -41.60
CA ASN A 87 8.07 -99.34 -41.06
C ASN A 87 9.42 -99.31 -41.79
N ILE A 88 9.59 -100.07 -42.89
CA ILE A 88 10.84 -100.11 -43.67
C ILE A 88 10.83 -98.99 -44.71
N ASP A 89 10.85 -97.75 -44.25
CA ASP A 89 10.87 -96.53 -45.08
C ASP A 89 12.27 -96.19 -45.60
N THR A 90 13.31 -96.58 -44.86
CA THR A 90 14.72 -96.35 -45.22
C THR A 90 15.58 -97.60 -45.04
N VAL A 91 16.75 -97.60 -45.69
CA VAL A 91 17.84 -98.55 -45.38
C VAL A 91 18.21 -98.44 -43.90
N GLY A 92 18.46 -99.56 -43.21
CA GLY A 92 18.80 -99.56 -41.78
C GLY A 92 18.62 -100.90 -41.08
N TYR A 93 18.91 -100.94 -39.78
CA TYR A 93 18.68 -102.11 -38.94
C TYR A 93 17.23 -102.19 -38.48
N TYR A 94 16.65 -103.38 -38.55
CA TYR A 94 15.30 -103.68 -38.11
C TYR A 94 15.28 -104.95 -37.28
N TYR A 95 14.42 -105.00 -36.26
CA TYR A 95 14.07 -106.23 -35.58
C TYR A 95 12.57 -106.51 -35.74
N TYR A 96 12.19 -107.78 -35.80
CA TYR A 96 10.79 -108.17 -35.87
C TYR A 96 10.17 -108.17 -34.47
N ASN A 97 9.10 -107.43 -34.23
CA ASN A 97 8.45 -107.35 -32.92
C ASN A 97 7.33 -108.38 -32.71
N GLY A 98 7.13 -109.29 -33.67
CA GLY A 98 6.02 -110.25 -33.69
C GLY A 98 4.85 -109.85 -34.59
N SER A 99 4.86 -108.62 -35.14
CA SER A 99 3.85 -108.17 -36.11
C SER A 99 4.49 -107.48 -37.31
N VAL A 100 5.41 -106.54 -37.07
CA VAL A 100 6.07 -105.75 -38.10
C VAL A 100 7.57 -105.66 -37.85
N TRP A 101 8.34 -105.35 -38.89
CA TRP A 101 9.72 -104.93 -38.76
C TRP A 101 9.75 -103.55 -38.10
N VAL A 102 10.47 -103.41 -36.99
CA VAL A 102 10.65 -102.16 -36.25
C VAL A 102 12.09 -101.72 -36.40
N LYS A 103 12.31 -100.45 -36.75
CA LYS A 103 13.67 -99.89 -36.91
C LYS A 103 14.36 -99.91 -35.54
N LEU A 104 15.56 -100.49 -35.45
CA LEU A 104 16.30 -100.67 -34.19
C LEU A 104 16.78 -99.33 -33.61
N HIS A 105 16.97 -98.32 -34.46
CA HIS A 105 17.23 -96.94 -34.05
C HIS A 105 16.76 -95.98 -35.14
N ASN A 106 15.90 -95.01 -34.78
CA ASN A 106 15.59 -93.87 -35.62
C ASN A 106 16.41 -92.66 -35.15
N PRO A 107 17.50 -92.26 -35.83
CA PRO A 107 18.25 -91.04 -35.49
C PRO A 107 17.43 -89.74 -35.70
N GLY A 108 16.21 -89.85 -36.27
CA GLY A 108 15.26 -88.76 -36.43
C GLY A 108 14.20 -88.64 -35.31
N ASN A 109 14.41 -89.24 -34.14
CA ASN A 109 13.53 -88.98 -32.99
C ASN A 109 13.74 -87.53 -32.53
N THR A 110 12.99 -86.59 -33.10
CA THR A 110 12.76 -85.28 -32.49
C THR A 110 12.32 -85.54 -31.05
N VAL A 111 13.20 -85.20 -30.12
CA VAL A 111 12.93 -85.14 -28.68
C VAL A 111 11.57 -84.46 -28.49
N GLU A 112 10.74 -84.99 -27.58
CA GLU A 112 9.49 -84.35 -27.17
C GLU A 112 9.69 -82.82 -27.09
N THR A 113 8.78 -82.08 -27.71
CA THR A 113 8.84 -80.62 -27.82
C THR A 113 8.59 -80.00 -26.43
N ASN A 114 9.57 -80.13 -25.53
CA ASN A 114 9.58 -79.50 -24.22
C ASN A 114 10.36 -78.18 -24.30
N ILE A 115 10.01 -77.23 -23.44
CA ILE A 115 10.74 -75.99 -23.22
C ILE A 115 12.13 -76.29 -22.62
N TYR A 116 12.25 -77.30 -21.74
CA TYR A 116 13.52 -77.89 -21.27
C TYR A 116 13.32 -79.22 -20.51
N ASN A 117 14.22 -80.21 -20.69
CA ASN A 117 14.19 -81.50 -19.97
C ASN A 117 15.21 -81.60 -18.82
N ALA A 118 16.18 -80.67 -18.74
CA ALA A 118 17.22 -80.63 -17.72
C ALA A 118 17.80 -79.19 -17.62
N ASN A 119 18.54 -78.92 -16.54
CA ASN A 119 19.32 -77.68 -16.40
C ASN A 119 20.42 -77.61 -17.48
N GLY A 120 20.69 -76.43 -18.02
CA GLY A 120 21.77 -76.24 -19.01
C GLY A 120 21.72 -74.89 -19.72
N THR A 121 22.63 -74.71 -20.68
CA THR A 121 22.73 -73.51 -21.52
C THR A 121 22.00 -73.72 -22.84
N LEU A 122 21.24 -72.72 -23.29
CA LEU A 122 20.64 -72.73 -24.63
C LEU A 122 21.71 -72.49 -25.69
N THR A 123 21.76 -73.32 -26.73
CA THR A 123 22.65 -73.13 -27.90
C THR A 123 22.03 -72.26 -28.99
N GLY A 124 20.77 -71.85 -28.81
CA GLY A 124 20.02 -70.97 -29.70
C GLY A 124 18.69 -70.51 -29.08
N ASN A 125 18.04 -69.52 -29.70
CA ASN A 125 16.75 -69.00 -29.25
C ASN A 125 15.66 -70.09 -29.29
N ARG A 126 14.75 -70.08 -28.31
CA ARG A 126 13.55 -70.93 -28.31
C ARG A 126 12.29 -70.08 -28.41
N THR A 127 11.34 -70.53 -29.21
CA THR A 127 10.02 -69.92 -29.38
C THR A 127 8.95 -70.95 -29.03
N VAL A 128 7.99 -70.59 -28.18
CA VAL A 128 6.83 -71.44 -27.83
C VAL A 128 5.57 -70.84 -28.45
N THR A 129 4.98 -71.52 -29.43
CA THR A 129 3.73 -71.10 -30.08
C THR A 129 2.52 -71.71 -29.35
N GLN A 130 1.68 -70.87 -28.71
CA GLN A 130 0.59 -71.34 -27.82
C GLN A 130 -0.80 -71.44 -28.47
N GLY A 131 -1.06 -70.75 -29.60
CA GLY A 131 -2.41 -70.70 -30.18
C GLY A 131 -3.43 -70.09 -29.22
N SER A 132 -4.57 -70.75 -29.01
CA SER A 132 -5.59 -70.35 -28.03
C SER A 132 -5.38 -70.94 -26.62
N ASN A 133 -4.30 -71.70 -26.41
CA ASN A 133 -3.98 -72.31 -25.12
C ASN A 133 -3.10 -71.37 -24.26
N THR A 134 -3.00 -71.64 -22.96
CA THR A 134 -2.14 -70.89 -22.03
C THR A 134 -0.99 -71.76 -21.50
N LEU A 135 0.17 -71.13 -21.26
CA LEU A 135 1.29 -71.71 -20.52
C LEU A 135 1.29 -71.13 -19.10
N ALA A 136 0.92 -71.95 -18.12
CA ALA A 136 0.85 -71.54 -16.73
C ALA A 136 2.00 -72.13 -15.90
N PHE A 137 2.69 -71.27 -15.14
CA PHE A 137 3.61 -71.69 -14.08
C PHE A 137 2.84 -71.73 -12.76
N THR A 138 2.46 -72.92 -12.31
CA THR A 138 1.72 -73.10 -11.04
C THR A 138 2.69 -73.55 -9.96
N ALA A 139 2.86 -72.71 -8.94
CA ALA A 139 3.77 -72.94 -7.83
C ALA A 139 3.25 -72.23 -6.58
N ASN A 140 3.62 -72.71 -5.40
CA ASN A 140 3.24 -72.12 -4.11
C ASN A 140 4.49 -71.81 -3.28
N THR A 141 5.44 -71.08 -3.88
CA THR A 141 6.72 -70.72 -3.27
C THR A 141 7.13 -69.30 -3.68
N THR A 142 8.07 -68.72 -2.95
CA THR A 142 8.70 -67.43 -3.29
C THR A 142 9.63 -67.59 -4.49
N ASN A 143 9.75 -66.56 -5.34
CA ASN A 143 10.58 -66.58 -6.55
C ASN A 143 10.31 -67.79 -7.48
N ALA A 144 9.04 -68.20 -7.58
CA ALA A 144 8.62 -69.37 -8.33
C ALA A 144 8.86 -69.28 -9.85
N PHE A 145 8.86 -68.06 -10.38
CA PHE A 145 9.31 -67.74 -11.73
C PHE A 145 10.24 -66.55 -11.65
N SER A 146 11.39 -66.64 -12.33
CA SER A 146 12.39 -65.58 -12.26
C SER A 146 13.17 -65.40 -13.56
N VAL A 147 13.54 -64.16 -13.86
CA VAL A 147 14.50 -63.82 -14.90
C VAL A 147 15.76 -63.32 -14.21
N ASN A 148 16.89 -64.00 -14.42
CA ASN A 148 18.19 -63.67 -13.82
C ASN A 148 18.10 -63.33 -12.31
N GLY A 149 17.40 -64.18 -11.54
CA GLY A 149 17.18 -63.97 -10.12
C GLY A 149 16.22 -62.80 -9.85
N ASN A 150 16.74 -61.63 -9.50
CA ASN A 150 15.93 -60.51 -9.04
C ASN A 150 15.49 -59.54 -10.14
N ASN A 151 15.90 -59.68 -11.41
CA ASN A 151 15.44 -58.73 -12.45
C ASN A 151 13.92 -58.75 -12.61
N PHE A 152 13.31 -59.94 -12.59
CA PHE A 152 11.87 -60.14 -12.47
C PHE A 152 11.65 -61.39 -11.64
N SER A 153 10.85 -61.28 -10.58
CA SER A 153 10.58 -62.36 -9.63
C SER A 153 9.09 -62.42 -9.32
N VAL A 154 8.51 -63.61 -9.41
CA VAL A 154 7.12 -63.86 -8.98
C VAL A 154 7.15 -64.63 -7.67
N ASP A 155 6.74 -63.98 -6.59
CA ASP A 155 6.45 -64.63 -5.30
C ASP A 155 5.01 -65.18 -5.35
N ALA A 156 4.89 -66.42 -5.82
CA ALA A 156 3.61 -67.07 -6.02
C ALA A 156 2.92 -67.42 -4.69
N LEU A 157 3.69 -67.65 -3.62
CA LEU A 157 3.17 -67.92 -2.28
C LEU A 157 2.38 -66.72 -1.72
N ASN A 158 2.88 -65.51 -1.90
CA ASN A 158 2.29 -64.30 -1.30
C ASN A 158 1.58 -63.38 -2.31
N ARG A 159 1.48 -63.80 -3.59
CA ARG A 159 0.84 -63.05 -4.69
C ARG A 159 1.52 -61.72 -4.99
N ARG A 160 2.85 -61.70 -5.04
CA ARG A 160 3.63 -60.47 -5.25
C ARG A 160 4.58 -60.59 -6.45
N VAL A 161 4.89 -59.46 -7.05
CA VAL A 161 5.88 -59.33 -8.12
C VAL A 161 7.00 -58.42 -7.66
N GLY A 162 8.24 -58.89 -7.82
CA GLY A 162 9.46 -58.13 -7.58
C GLY A 162 10.17 -57.79 -8.89
N ILE A 163 10.64 -56.56 -9.01
CA ILE A 163 11.60 -56.11 -10.02
C ILE A 163 12.78 -55.53 -9.26
N GLY A 164 13.97 -56.10 -9.42
CA GLY A 164 15.16 -55.84 -8.60
C GLY A 164 15.15 -56.45 -7.20
N THR A 165 14.12 -57.22 -6.82
CA THR A 165 14.05 -57.97 -5.54
C THR A 165 13.39 -59.35 -5.74
N THR A 166 13.85 -60.36 -4.99
CA THR A 166 13.18 -61.67 -4.89
C THR A 166 12.29 -61.81 -3.66
N ALA A 167 12.31 -60.81 -2.77
CA ALA A 167 11.49 -60.73 -1.57
C ALA A 167 10.63 -59.45 -1.59
N PRO A 168 9.69 -59.33 -2.55
CA PRO A 168 8.78 -58.19 -2.59
C PRO A 168 7.94 -58.12 -1.30
N SER A 169 7.73 -56.93 -0.75
CA SER A 169 6.91 -56.69 0.44
C SER A 169 5.54 -56.10 0.12
N SER A 170 5.34 -55.66 -1.13
CA SER A 170 4.08 -55.16 -1.70
C SER A 170 3.64 -56.02 -2.89
N PHE A 171 2.40 -55.86 -3.38
CA PHE A 171 1.92 -56.59 -4.57
C PHE A 171 2.82 -56.39 -5.79
N LEU A 172 3.37 -55.19 -5.95
CA LEU A 172 4.46 -54.89 -6.89
C LEU A 172 5.54 -54.12 -6.13
N SER A 173 6.73 -54.70 -6.01
CA SER A 173 7.91 -54.03 -5.45
C SER A 173 8.93 -53.82 -6.56
N ILE A 174 9.34 -52.58 -6.80
CA ILE A 174 10.37 -52.23 -7.76
C ILE A 174 11.51 -51.56 -7.00
N LEU A 175 12.68 -52.17 -7.00
CA LEU A 175 13.88 -51.70 -6.30
C LEU A 175 15.04 -51.62 -7.30
N THR A 176 15.94 -50.65 -7.11
CA THR A 176 17.23 -50.68 -7.80
C THR A 176 18.09 -51.79 -7.19
N PRO A 177 18.51 -52.81 -7.96
CA PRO A 177 19.32 -53.90 -7.41
C PRO A 177 20.78 -53.48 -7.15
N ILE A 178 21.21 -52.31 -7.63
CA ILE A 178 22.59 -51.81 -7.55
C ILE A 178 22.58 -50.38 -6.99
N ALA A 179 23.33 -50.15 -5.92
CA ALA A 179 23.50 -48.83 -5.32
C ALA A 179 24.18 -47.85 -6.30
N GLY A 180 23.71 -46.60 -6.33
CA GLY A 180 24.30 -45.54 -7.16
C GLY A 180 23.87 -45.51 -8.64
N ASN A 181 22.93 -46.37 -9.05
CA ASN A 181 22.37 -46.33 -10.41
C ASN A 181 21.42 -45.13 -10.59
N LEU A 182 21.49 -44.46 -11.75
CA LEU A 182 20.67 -43.30 -12.13
C LEU A 182 19.45 -43.67 -13.01
N THR A 183 19.22 -44.96 -13.28
CA THR A 183 18.03 -45.40 -14.05
C THR A 183 16.75 -45.22 -13.24
N ASP A 184 15.73 -44.66 -13.86
CA ASP A 184 14.40 -44.53 -13.26
C ASP A 184 13.85 -45.89 -12.81
N ILE A 185 13.31 -45.93 -11.58
CA ILE A 185 12.65 -47.13 -11.03
C ILE A 185 11.31 -47.38 -11.73
N LEU A 186 10.57 -46.31 -12.06
CA LEU A 186 9.31 -46.36 -12.79
C LEU A 186 9.25 -45.17 -13.75
N SER A 187 9.08 -45.45 -15.04
CA SER A 187 8.85 -44.43 -16.07
C SER A 187 7.51 -44.71 -16.75
N ALA A 188 6.66 -43.69 -16.85
CA ALA A 188 5.35 -43.76 -17.49
C ALA A 188 5.18 -42.52 -18.38
N GLY A 189 4.87 -42.73 -19.66
CA GLY A 189 4.73 -41.67 -20.65
C GLY A 189 3.66 -41.99 -21.70
N ILE A 190 3.24 -40.96 -22.42
CA ILE A 190 2.26 -41.03 -23.51
C ILE A 190 2.82 -40.30 -24.73
N ASP A 191 2.41 -40.76 -25.91
CA ASP A 191 2.51 -40.01 -27.17
C ASP A 191 1.09 -39.68 -27.63
N ASN A 192 0.67 -38.42 -27.44
CA ASN A 192 -0.70 -37.96 -27.70
C ASN A 192 -0.70 -36.78 -28.67
N CYS A 193 -1.33 -36.95 -29.82
CA CYS A 193 -1.49 -35.90 -30.83
C CYS A 193 -2.65 -34.93 -30.53
N GLY A 194 -3.41 -35.13 -29.45
CA GLY A 194 -4.40 -34.20 -28.90
C GLY A 194 -5.68 -34.05 -29.73
N ALA A 195 -6.29 -32.86 -29.65
CA ALA A 195 -7.49 -32.49 -30.42
C ALA A 195 -7.36 -32.72 -31.95
N PRO A 196 -6.19 -32.50 -32.60
CA PRO A 196 -5.97 -32.83 -34.02
C PRO A 196 -6.32 -34.26 -34.43
N CYS A 197 -6.27 -35.23 -33.52
CA CYS A 197 -6.56 -36.64 -33.80
C CYS A 197 -7.73 -37.20 -32.96
N GLY A 198 -8.52 -36.33 -32.32
CA GLY A 198 -9.72 -36.72 -31.59
C GLY A 198 -9.48 -37.60 -30.35
N GLN A 199 -8.26 -37.62 -29.81
CA GLN A 199 -7.94 -38.43 -28.63
C GLN A 199 -8.37 -37.73 -27.34
N ALA A 200 -9.01 -38.49 -26.44
CA ALA A 200 -9.30 -38.04 -25.09
C ALA A 200 -8.00 -37.84 -24.28
N THR A 201 -8.10 -37.20 -23.11
CA THR A 201 -6.96 -36.99 -22.21
C THR A 201 -6.44 -38.33 -21.66
N PRO A 202 -5.21 -38.76 -22.00
CA PRO A 202 -4.64 -40.02 -21.52
C PRO A 202 -4.20 -39.89 -20.06
N ARG A 203 -4.11 -41.02 -19.35
CA ARG A 203 -3.61 -41.10 -17.97
C ARG A 203 -2.41 -42.05 -17.91
N ASN A 204 -1.25 -41.55 -17.48
CA ASN A 204 -0.03 -42.35 -17.34
C ASN A 204 -0.04 -43.20 -16.06
N ILE A 205 -0.28 -42.57 -14.92
CA ILE A 205 -0.38 -43.22 -13.61
C ILE A 205 -1.75 -42.86 -13.04
N THR A 206 -2.56 -43.86 -12.74
CA THR A 206 -3.90 -43.67 -12.15
C THR A 206 -3.95 -44.31 -10.78
N LEU A 207 -4.17 -43.50 -9.76
CA LEU A 207 -4.40 -43.95 -8.39
C LEU A 207 -5.88 -43.69 -8.07
N TYR A 208 -6.63 -44.75 -7.77
CA TYR A 208 -8.06 -44.63 -7.52
C TYR A 208 -8.49 -45.59 -6.41
N ASN A 209 -9.55 -45.22 -5.71
CA ASN A 209 -10.21 -46.08 -4.74
C ASN A 209 -11.54 -46.54 -5.34
N ASN A 210 -11.67 -47.84 -5.61
CA ASN A 210 -12.90 -48.42 -6.18
C ASN A 210 -14.02 -48.57 -5.14
N ASN A 211 -13.71 -48.43 -3.85
CA ASN A 211 -14.71 -48.46 -2.80
C ASN A 211 -15.51 -47.14 -2.81
N VAL A 212 -16.80 -47.21 -3.12
CA VAL A 212 -17.67 -46.04 -3.26
C VAL A 212 -18.12 -45.42 -1.93
N THR A 213 -17.99 -46.14 -0.81
CA THR A 213 -18.37 -45.64 0.51
C THR A 213 -17.20 -45.04 1.29
N ASN A 214 -15.96 -45.33 0.87
CA ASN A 214 -14.76 -44.76 1.48
C ASN A 214 -14.35 -43.45 0.78
N SER A 215 -14.30 -42.35 1.53
CA SER A 215 -13.92 -41.03 0.99
C SER A 215 -12.43 -40.86 0.72
N LEU A 216 -11.58 -41.80 1.15
CA LEU A 216 -10.13 -41.75 0.95
C LEU A 216 -9.73 -42.02 -0.51
N PHE A 217 -8.72 -41.30 -0.99
CA PHE A 217 -8.09 -41.50 -2.29
C PHE A 217 -6.93 -42.49 -2.22
N GLY A 218 -6.46 -42.93 -3.38
CA GLY A 218 -5.09 -43.45 -3.50
C GLY A 218 -4.07 -42.32 -3.27
N GLY A 219 -2.98 -42.64 -2.59
CA GLY A 219 -1.93 -41.69 -2.24
C GLY A 219 -0.56 -42.09 -2.79
N ILE A 220 0.35 -41.12 -2.80
CA ILE A 220 1.80 -41.36 -2.97
C ILE A 220 2.44 -41.15 -1.60
N GLU A 221 3.09 -42.19 -1.10
CA GLU A 221 3.66 -42.23 0.24
C GLU A 221 5.19 -42.17 0.18
N PHE A 222 5.78 -41.26 0.97
CA PHE A 222 7.23 -41.10 1.13
C PHE A 222 7.61 -41.59 2.52
N ILE A 223 8.26 -42.75 2.57
CA ILE A 223 8.60 -43.45 3.81
C ILE A 223 10.09 -43.25 4.10
N PRO A 224 10.49 -42.49 5.14
CA PRO A 224 11.89 -42.28 5.51
C PRO A 224 12.42 -43.47 6.33
N SER A 225 12.28 -44.68 5.79
CA SER A 225 12.73 -45.94 6.41
C SER A 225 13.42 -46.81 5.37
N THR A 226 14.27 -47.72 5.83
CA THR A 226 14.82 -48.80 5.00
C THR A 226 13.80 -49.92 4.76
N ASN A 227 12.63 -49.86 5.41
CA ASN A 227 11.53 -50.79 5.21
C ASN A 227 10.34 -50.07 4.52
N PRO A 228 9.87 -50.55 3.35
CA PRO A 228 8.73 -49.95 2.64
C PRO A 228 7.38 -50.11 3.36
N SER A 229 7.31 -50.85 4.47
CA SER A 229 6.16 -50.91 5.38
C SER A 229 6.34 -50.02 6.62
N GLY A 230 7.38 -49.19 6.65
CA GLY A 230 7.63 -48.22 7.71
C GLY A 230 6.59 -47.09 7.76
N VAL A 231 6.67 -46.27 8.80
CA VAL A 231 5.75 -45.14 9.00
C VAL A 231 5.97 -44.07 7.92
N THR A 232 4.88 -43.59 7.30
CA THR A 232 4.91 -42.46 6.36
C THR A 232 5.51 -41.20 7.00
N GLY A 233 6.50 -40.61 6.32
CA GLY A 233 7.08 -39.31 6.65
C GLY A 233 6.44 -38.15 5.89
N ALA A 234 6.06 -38.35 4.64
CA ALA A 234 5.29 -37.39 3.86
C ALA A 234 4.35 -38.11 2.89
N SER A 235 3.25 -37.47 2.48
CA SER A 235 2.39 -38.03 1.43
C SER A 235 1.74 -36.94 0.59
N ILE A 236 1.30 -37.36 -0.59
CA ILE A 236 0.42 -36.61 -1.46
C ILE A 236 -0.85 -37.43 -1.61
N ILE A 237 -1.96 -36.91 -1.11
CA ILE A 237 -3.26 -37.61 -1.14
C ILE A 237 -4.33 -36.72 -1.75
N GLY A 238 -5.27 -37.33 -2.46
CA GLY A 238 -6.48 -36.64 -2.90
C GLY A 238 -7.42 -36.33 -1.72
N ILE A 239 -8.19 -35.26 -1.85
CA ILE A 239 -9.28 -34.88 -0.93
C ILE A 239 -10.52 -34.46 -1.71
N ASP A 240 -11.60 -34.09 -1.01
CA ASP A 240 -12.85 -33.59 -1.63
C ASP A 240 -13.43 -34.54 -2.68
N ARG A 241 -13.42 -35.84 -2.39
CA ARG A 241 -13.91 -36.86 -3.32
C ARG A 241 -15.39 -36.67 -3.62
N ASP A 242 -15.70 -36.28 -4.85
CA ASP A 242 -17.06 -36.27 -5.39
C ASP A 242 -17.09 -37.12 -6.66
N VAL A 243 -17.69 -38.31 -6.54
CA VAL A 243 -17.82 -39.26 -7.66
C VAL A 243 -18.89 -38.86 -8.67
N THR A 244 -19.80 -37.94 -8.31
CA THR A 244 -20.87 -37.44 -9.19
C THR A 244 -20.34 -36.33 -10.08
N ASN A 245 -19.60 -35.38 -9.51
CA ASN A 245 -19.13 -34.20 -10.21
C ASN A 245 -17.65 -34.27 -10.63
N ASN A 246 -16.97 -35.38 -10.31
CA ASN A 246 -15.54 -35.59 -10.52
C ASN A 246 -14.66 -34.53 -9.81
N TYR A 247 -15.12 -34.04 -8.66
CA TYR A 247 -14.32 -33.12 -7.87
C TYR A 247 -13.27 -33.88 -7.06
N ALA A 248 -12.08 -33.30 -7.04
CA ALA A 248 -10.98 -33.72 -6.21
C ALA A 248 -10.11 -32.50 -5.89
N GLY A 249 -9.65 -32.43 -4.65
CA GLY A 249 -8.56 -31.58 -4.23
C GLY A 249 -7.31 -32.43 -3.95
N LEU A 250 -6.29 -31.77 -3.42
CA LEU A 250 -4.99 -32.36 -3.10
C LEU A 250 -4.52 -31.87 -1.73
N GLN A 251 -3.92 -32.76 -0.94
CA GLN A 251 -3.20 -32.38 0.25
C GLN A 251 -1.79 -32.95 0.25
N VAL A 252 -0.86 -32.14 0.77
CA VAL A 252 0.52 -32.53 1.03
C VAL A 252 0.71 -32.62 2.53
N PHE A 253 1.05 -33.81 3.02
CA PHE A 253 1.29 -34.08 4.43
C PHE A 253 2.78 -34.18 4.68
N THR A 254 3.22 -33.67 5.84
CA THR A 254 4.57 -33.93 6.35
C THR A 254 4.54 -34.22 7.85
N ARG A 255 5.43 -35.13 8.26
CA ARG A 255 5.71 -35.46 9.64
C ARG A 255 6.83 -34.58 10.17
N ASN A 256 6.64 -33.99 11.34
CA ASN A 256 7.71 -33.40 12.14
C ASN A 256 7.87 -34.20 13.44
N ALA A 257 8.59 -33.64 14.43
CA ALA A 257 8.83 -34.30 15.71
C ALA A 257 7.55 -34.57 16.54
N THR A 258 6.46 -33.84 16.30
CA THR A 258 5.26 -33.84 17.14
C THR A 258 3.98 -34.21 16.41
N ASP A 259 3.89 -34.05 15.08
CA ASP A 259 2.68 -34.37 14.31
C ASP A 259 2.96 -34.84 12.88
N TYR A 260 1.95 -35.46 12.27
CA TYR A 260 1.84 -35.72 10.84
C TYR A 260 0.54 -35.12 10.34
N ALA A 261 0.63 -34.01 9.62
CA ALA A 261 -0.51 -33.18 9.27
C ALA A 261 -0.38 -32.59 7.87
N ALA A 262 -1.52 -32.18 7.31
CA ALA A 262 -1.57 -31.45 6.05
C ALA A 262 -0.89 -30.09 6.22
N ARG A 263 0.15 -29.83 5.43
CA ARG A 263 0.87 -28.55 5.42
C ARG A 263 0.39 -27.65 4.30
N MET A 264 -0.03 -28.25 3.19
CA MET A 264 -0.63 -27.58 2.05
C MET A 264 -1.94 -28.29 1.69
N THR A 265 -2.99 -27.50 1.46
CA THR A 265 -4.29 -27.97 1.03
C THR A 265 -4.70 -27.22 -0.22
N ILE A 266 -5.07 -27.95 -1.28
CA ILE A 266 -5.70 -27.41 -2.47
C ILE A 266 -7.10 -28.04 -2.52
N LYS A 267 -8.13 -27.24 -2.25
CA LYS A 267 -9.52 -27.72 -2.29
C LYS A 267 -9.95 -27.94 -3.74
N SER A 268 -10.98 -28.76 -3.96
CA SER A 268 -11.60 -28.90 -5.29
C SER A 268 -12.17 -27.59 -5.84
N SER A 269 -12.43 -26.59 -4.98
CA SER A 269 -12.80 -25.22 -5.34
C SER A 269 -11.64 -24.36 -5.90
N GLY A 270 -10.42 -24.88 -5.86
CA GLY A 270 -9.19 -24.19 -6.28
C GLY A 270 -8.61 -23.22 -5.24
N ASN A 271 -9.11 -23.22 -4.00
CA ASN A 271 -8.51 -22.45 -2.90
C ASN A 271 -7.28 -23.18 -2.35
N VAL A 272 -6.19 -22.44 -2.10
CA VAL A 272 -4.93 -22.96 -1.57
C VAL A 272 -4.73 -22.49 -0.13
N GLY A 273 -4.59 -23.44 0.78
CA GLY A 273 -4.24 -23.22 2.18
C GLY A 273 -2.80 -23.66 2.46
N ILE A 274 -2.04 -22.83 3.16
CA ILE A 274 -0.74 -23.20 3.75
C ILE A 274 -0.87 -23.02 5.27
N GLY A 275 -0.66 -24.10 6.02
CA GLY A 275 -0.91 -24.13 7.46
C GLY A 275 -2.39 -24.21 7.86
N THR A 276 -3.30 -24.32 6.89
CA THR A 276 -4.74 -24.52 7.10
C THR A 276 -5.32 -25.55 6.12
N VAL A 277 -6.34 -26.30 6.57
CA VAL A 277 -7.10 -27.26 5.75
C VAL A 277 -8.45 -26.71 5.28
N LEU A 278 -8.82 -25.52 5.74
CA LEU A 278 -10.07 -24.83 5.42
C LEU A 278 -9.78 -23.43 4.85
N PRO A 279 -9.09 -23.31 3.69
CA PRO A 279 -8.76 -22.01 3.13
C PRO A 279 -10.02 -21.23 2.74
N ALA A 280 -10.22 -20.06 3.35
CA ALA A 280 -11.42 -19.24 3.15
C ALA A 280 -11.39 -18.43 1.84
N THR A 281 -10.20 -18.19 1.29
CA THR A 281 -9.99 -17.41 0.05
C THR A 281 -9.01 -18.15 -0.88
N LYS A 282 -8.66 -17.55 -2.02
CA LYS A 282 -7.80 -18.20 -3.04
C LYS A 282 -6.43 -18.60 -2.50
N LEU A 283 -5.85 -17.77 -1.63
CA LEU A 283 -4.62 -18.06 -0.90
C LEU A 283 -4.82 -17.68 0.56
N ASP A 284 -4.81 -18.68 1.43
CA ASP A 284 -4.94 -18.52 2.88
C ASP A 284 -3.69 -19.11 3.56
N VAL A 285 -2.84 -18.25 4.11
CA VAL A 285 -1.58 -18.64 4.75
C VAL A 285 -1.70 -18.34 6.24
N GLN A 286 -1.72 -19.39 7.05
CA GLN A 286 -1.87 -19.30 8.50
C GLN A 286 -0.60 -19.82 9.18
N SER A 287 -0.11 -19.08 10.17
CA SER A 287 0.94 -19.55 11.07
C SER A 287 0.32 -20.01 12.39
N ALA A 288 1.08 -20.76 13.18
CA ALA A 288 0.69 -21.13 14.54
C ALA A 288 0.83 -19.98 15.56
N GLY A 289 1.13 -18.76 15.10
CA GLY A 289 1.30 -17.59 15.95
C GLY A 289 0.00 -17.10 16.56
N THR A 290 0.09 -16.47 17.73
CA THR A 290 -1.04 -15.81 18.41
C THR A 290 -0.74 -14.32 18.58
N PRO A 291 -1.72 -13.47 18.95
CA PRO A 291 -1.44 -12.07 19.26
C PRO A 291 -0.40 -11.87 20.37
N ALA A 292 -0.29 -12.82 21.32
CA ALA A 292 0.69 -12.78 22.40
C ALA A 292 2.08 -13.33 21.99
N ALA A 293 2.15 -14.18 20.97
CA ALA A 293 3.37 -14.77 20.45
C ALA A 293 3.27 -14.91 18.91
N PRO A 294 3.47 -13.80 18.17
CA PRO A 294 3.30 -13.80 16.72
C PRO A 294 4.37 -14.63 16.01
N VAL A 295 3.96 -15.38 14.99
CA VAL A 295 4.85 -16.13 14.09
C VAL A 295 4.60 -15.64 12.68
N ALA A 296 5.64 -15.19 11.98
CA ALA A 296 5.50 -14.70 10.62
C ALA A 296 5.02 -15.81 9.68
N ALA A 297 3.94 -15.55 8.94
CA ALA A 297 3.36 -16.51 8.01
C ALA A 297 3.97 -16.43 6.60
N ILE A 298 4.41 -15.24 6.17
CA ILE A 298 4.88 -14.96 4.81
C ILE A 298 6.23 -14.23 4.87
N LYS A 299 7.18 -14.67 4.04
CA LYS A 299 8.44 -13.98 3.74
C LYS A 299 8.60 -13.87 2.22
N ILE A 300 8.69 -12.65 1.70
CA ILE A 300 8.86 -12.38 0.26
C ILE A 300 10.18 -11.61 0.08
N VAL A 301 11.12 -12.23 -0.63
CA VAL A 301 12.44 -11.66 -0.95
C VAL A 301 12.53 -11.54 -2.46
N ASP A 302 12.42 -10.31 -2.99
CA ASP A 302 12.49 -10.00 -4.43
C ASP A 302 13.75 -9.19 -4.81
N GLY A 303 14.59 -8.85 -3.82
CA GLY A 303 15.77 -8.00 -3.98
C GLY A 303 15.53 -6.51 -3.69
N ASN A 304 14.27 -6.06 -3.65
CA ASN A 304 13.87 -4.67 -3.39
C ASN A 304 13.36 -4.46 -1.95
N GLN A 305 13.21 -5.51 -1.15
CA GLN A 305 12.82 -5.39 0.25
C GLN A 305 13.82 -4.53 1.05
N ASN A 306 13.33 -3.61 1.87
CA ASN A 306 14.13 -2.78 2.77
C ASN A 306 13.34 -2.42 4.04
N ASN A 307 14.02 -1.95 5.10
CA ASN A 307 13.36 -1.54 6.32
C ASN A 307 12.39 -0.37 6.07
N GLY A 308 11.14 -0.49 6.53
CA GLY A 308 10.09 0.52 6.31
C GLY A 308 9.43 0.50 4.92
N TYR A 309 9.71 -0.51 4.09
CA TYR A 309 9.04 -0.67 2.79
C TYR A 309 7.75 -1.48 2.94
N VAL A 310 6.81 -1.24 2.04
CA VAL A 310 5.55 -1.98 1.92
C VAL A 310 5.50 -2.68 0.56
N LEU A 311 4.88 -3.87 0.51
CA LEU A 311 4.62 -4.55 -0.75
C LEU A 311 3.48 -3.82 -1.46
N THR A 312 3.76 -3.33 -2.67
CA THR A 312 2.78 -2.61 -3.51
C THR A 312 2.63 -3.32 -4.85
N SER A 313 1.48 -3.17 -5.51
CA SER A 313 1.28 -3.67 -6.87
C SER A 313 1.26 -2.52 -7.88
N ASP A 314 1.74 -2.75 -9.10
CA ASP A 314 1.48 -1.86 -10.23
C ASP A 314 0.13 -2.15 -10.90
N ALA A 315 -0.16 -1.45 -12.01
CA ALA A 315 -1.41 -1.61 -12.77
C ALA A 315 -1.60 -3.00 -13.41
N THR A 316 -0.53 -3.79 -13.51
CA THR A 316 -0.57 -5.17 -14.03
C THR A 316 -0.66 -6.21 -12.90
N GLY A 317 -0.62 -5.77 -11.65
CA GLY A 317 -0.63 -6.64 -10.48
C GLY A 317 0.75 -7.15 -10.06
N LEU A 318 1.85 -6.63 -10.64
CA LEU A 318 3.20 -7.03 -10.25
C LEU A 318 3.52 -6.46 -8.86
N GLY A 319 3.68 -7.35 -7.89
CA GLY A 319 4.06 -7.00 -6.52
C GLY A 319 5.55 -6.67 -6.41
N THR A 320 5.88 -5.51 -5.83
CA THR A 320 7.26 -5.17 -5.47
C THR A 320 7.33 -4.30 -4.22
N TRP A 321 8.40 -4.43 -3.45
CA TRP A 321 8.64 -3.62 -2.27
C TRP A 321 8.98 -2.18 -2.66
N LYS A 322 8.25 -1.22 -2.11
CA LYS A 322 8.52 0.21 -2.28
C LYS A 322 8.52 0.90 -0.92
N ALA A 323 9.30 1.98 -0.81
CA ALA A 323 9.19 2.88 0.33
C ALA A 323 7.72 3.33 0.46
N ILE A 324 7.23 3.41 1.71
CA ILE A 324 5.93 4.03 1.98
C ILE A 324 5.99 5.43 1.33
N PRO A 325 5.09 5.75 0.37
CA PRO A 325 5.06 7.09 -0.20
C PRO A 325 4.92 8.07 0.94
N ALA A 326 5.78 9.11 1.00
CA ALA A 326 5.58 10.19 1.93
C ALA A 326 4.15 10.68 1.72
N THR A 327 3.26 10.40 2.68
CA THR A 327 1.88 10.82 2.59
C THR A 327 1.91 12.32 2.36
N SER A 328 1.32 12.80 1.28
CA SER A 328 1.04 14.22 1.08
C SER A 328 0.06 14.62 2.18
N SER A 329 0.58 14.86 3.38
CA SER A 329 -0.22 15.33 4.49
C SER A 329 -0.68 16.72 4.07
N VAL A 330 -1.98 16.87 3.78
CA VAL A 330 -2.61 18.15 3.45
C VAL A 330 -2.86 18.95 4.74
N ASN A 331 -1.97 18.84 5.71
CA ASN A 331 -2.05 19.58 6.96
C ASN A 331 -1.27 20.90 6.84
N ILE A 332 -1.58 21.85 7.71
CA ILE A 332 -0.82 23.10 7.79
C ILE A 332 0.55 22.82 8.48
N TYR A 333 0.63 21.80 9.36
CA TYR A 333 1.86 21.25 9.97
C TYR A 333 1.57 19.93 10.73
N ASN A 334 2.51 18.98 10.78
CA ASN A 334 2.54 17.82 11.71
C ASN A 334 3.74 17.83 12.67
N THR A 335 4.78 18.60 12.35
CA THR A 335 6.01 18.75 13.14
C THR A 335 6.53 20.18 12.99
N ASP A 336 7.36 20.63 13.93
CA ASP A 336 8.11 21.88 13.79
C ASP A 336 8.96 21.85 12.50
N GLY A 337 9.00 22.96 11.75
CA GLY A 337 9.71 23.00 10.48
C GLY A 337 9.52 24.28 9.67
N ALA A 338 10.18 24.33 8.50
CA ALA A 338 10.14 25.45 7.58
C ALA A 338 9.18 25.21 6.41
N LEU A 339 8.47 26.26 6.00
CA LEU A 339 7.64 26.25 4.80
C LEU A 339 8.51 26.35 3.53
N THR A 340 8.53 25.32 2.69
CA THR A 340 9.21 25.31 1.36
C THR A 340 8.52 26.13 0.25
N GLY A 341 7.46 26.89 0.56
CA GLY A 341 6.60 27.58 -0.40
C GLY A 341 5.36 28.23 0.25
N ASN A 342 4.59 29.00 -0.51
CA ASN A 342 3.37 29.64 0.04
C ASN A 342 2.26 28.62 0.28
N ARG A 343 1.48 28.79 1.34
CA ARG A 343 0.28 27.98 1.64
C ARG A 343 -0.96 28.85 1.58
N ALA A 344 -2.01 28.37 0.91
CA ALA A 344 -3.32 29.00 0.90
C ALA A 344 -4.31 28.12 1.66
N VAL A 345 -5.04 28.70 2.61
CA VAL A 345 -6.11 28.03 3.38
C VAL A 345 -7.46 28.60 2.94
N THR A 346 -8.21 27.84 2.13
CA THR A 346 -9.57 28.22 1.71
C THR A 346 -10.58 27.69 2.73
N GLN A 347 -11.18 28.59 3.53
CA GLN A 347 -12.10 28.20 4.61
C GLN A 347 -13.58 28.05 4.17
N GLY A 348 -13.98 28.70 3.06
CA GLY A 348 -15.39 28.75 2.66
C GLY A 348 -16.27 29.38 3.74
N SER A 349 -17.33 28.69 4.15
CA SER A 349 -18.21 29.09 5.26
C SER A 349 -17.69 28.66 6.65
N ASN A 350 -16.52 28.04 6.74
CA ASN A 350 -15.98 27.49 7.97
C ASN A 350 -14.99 28.46 8.64
N THR A 351 -14.60 28.14 9.88
CA THR A 351 -13.61 28.91 10.65
C THR A 351 -12.37 28.07 10.99
N LEU A 352 -11.20 28.68 10.92
CA LEU A 352 -9.94 28.19 11.47
C LEU A 352 -9.76 28.81 12.86
N ALA A 353 -10.09 28.04 13.90
CA ALA A 353 -10.02 28.52 15.29
C ALA A 353 -8.71 28.07 15.96
N PHE A 354 -8.02 29.00 16.61
CA PHE A 354 -6.92 28.72 17.53
C PHE A 354 -7.45 28.86 18.97
N SER A 355 -7.68 27.73 19.66
CA SER A 355 -8.20 27.70 21.03
C SER A 355 -7.06 27.47 22.02
N GLY A 356 -6.39 28.56 22.42
CA GLY A 356 -5.33 28.53 23.43
C GLY A 356 -5.78 29.05 24.79
N THR A 357 -5.04 28.70 25.84
CA THR A 357 -5.27 29.22 27.21
C THR A 357 -4.02 29.88 27.81
N ALA A 358 -3.00 30.10 26.99
CA ALA A 358 -1.70 30.62 27.40
C ALA A 358 -1.49 32.06 26.93
N VAL A 359 -0.54 32.75 27.56
CA VAL A 359 0.03 33.99 27.02
C VAL A 359 0.76 33.65 25.72
N ASN A 360 0.61 34.49 24.69
CA ASN A 360 1.21 34.28 23.37
C ASN A 360 0.81 32.96 22.69
N ALA A 361 -0.43 32.49 22.91
CA ALA A 361 -0.92 31.21 22.38
C ALA A 361 -1.03 31.19 20.84
N PHE A 362 -1.14 32.36 20.21
CA PHE A 362 -0.98 32.52 18.77
C PHE A 362 -0.03 33.70 18.53
N SER A 363 1.06 33.45 17.81
CA SER A 363 2.10 34.45 17.58
C SER A 363 2.57 34.46 16.13
N VAL A 364 2.79 35.66 15.59
CA VAL A 364 3.50 35.87 14.33
C VAL A 364 4.84 36.50 14.68
N ASP A 365 5.94 35.83 14.32
CA ASP A 365 7.31 36.29 14.56
C ASP A 365 7.55 36.74 16.02
N GLY A 366 7.09 35.91 16.96
CA GLY A 366 7.17 36.19 18.40
C GLY A 366 6.31 37.37 18.84
N THR A 367 6.86 38.58 18.79
CA THR A 367 6.21 39.80 19.30
C THR A 367 5.53 40.66 18.24
N THR A 368 5.69 40.38 16.93
CA THR A 368 5.07 41.19 15.87
C THR A 368 3.55 41.22 16.01
N LEU A 369 2.93 40.06 16.18
CA LEU A 369 1.54 39.94 16.65
C LEU A 369 1.48 38.82 17.68
N SER A 370 0.90 39.11 18.84
CA SER A 370 0.74 38.16 19.93
C SER A 370 -0.71 38.15 20.40
N VAL A 371 -1.31 36.97 20.51
CA VAL A 371 -2.59 36.77 21.18
C VAL A 371 -2.33 36.12 22.54
N ASP A 372 -2.57 36.91 23.58
CA ASP A 372 -2.60 36.45 24.96
C ASP A 372 -4.00 35.90 25.26
N ALA A 373 -4.17 34.61 25.00
CA ALA A 373 -5.42 33.90 25.18
C ALA A 373 -5.74 33.61 26.65
N ALA A 374 -4.74 33.69 27.54
CA ALA A 374 -4.96 33.56 28.98
C ALA A 374 -5.72 34.75 29.59
N ASN A 375 -5.58 35.94 28.98
CA ASN A 375 -6.12 37.20 29.53
C ASN A 375 -7.03 37.96 28.53
N ASP A 376 -7.34 37.37 27.39
CA ASP A 376 -8.11 37.98 26.30
C ASP A 376 -7.53 39.32 25.83
N ARG A 377 -6.24 39.33 25.45
CA ARG A 377 -5.52 40.54 25.00
C ARG A 377 -4.76 40.30 23.70
N VAL A 378 -4.53 41.39 22.97
CA VAL A 378 -3.71 41.42 21.75
C VAL A 378 -2.52 42.36 21.96
N GLY A 379 -1.33 41.85 21.69
CA GLY A 379 -0.08 42.60 21.65
C GLY A 379 0.42 42.79 20.22
N VAL A 380 0.91 44.00 19.92
CA VAL A 380 1.66 44.31 18.70
C VAL A 380 2.99 44.91 19.14
N GLY A 381 4.11 44.26 18.82
CA GLY A 381 5.43 44.61 19.36
C GLY A 381 5.65 44.21 20.83
N THR A 382 4.76 43.39 21.41
CA THR A 382 4.89 42.85 22.77
C THR A 382 4.15 41.52 22.90
N ALA A 383 4.76 40.53 23.56
CA ALA A 383 4.12 39.26 23.91
C ALA A 383 3.43 39.28 25.28
N ALA A 384 3.56 40.38 26.02
CA ALA A 384 2.95 40.60 27.33
C ALA A 384 2.10 41.89 27.29
N PRO A 385 1.00 41.93 26.51
CA PRO A 385 0.12 43.08 26.50
C PRO A 385 -0.43 43.34 27.91
N THR A 386 -0.59 44.59 28.34
CA THR A 386 -1.19 44.93 29.65
C THR A 386 -2.64 45.39 29.51
N ASN A 387 -2.97 45.92 28.34
CA ASN A 387 -4.30 46.38 27.94
C ASN A 387 -4.90 45.43 26.90
N LYS A 388 -6.21 45.54 26.63
CA LYS A 388 -6.90 44.72 25.61
C LYS A 388 -6.22 44.77 24.24
N LEU A 389 -5.76 45.95 23.86
CA LEU A 389 -4.83 46.18 22.77
C LEU A 389 -3.63 46.93 23.34
N HIS A 390 -2.43 46.35 23.24
CA HIS A 390 -1.18 47.01 23.61
C HIS A 390 -0.27 47.03 22.39
N ILE A 391 0.02 48.24 21.89
CA ILE A 391 0.95 48.45 20.79
C ILE A 391 2.22 49.08 21.36
N ASN A 392 3.33 48.37 21.26
CA ASN A 392 4.63 48.80 21.74
C ASN A 392 5.60 48.95 20.56
N GLY A 393 5.83 50.18 20.12
CA GLY A 393 6.69 50.48 18.99
C GLY A 393 6.77 51.98 18.70
N THR A 394 7.60 52.35 17.72
CA THR A 394 7.67 53.71 17.17
C THR A 394 6.46 53.97 16.27
N ASP A 395 5.86 55.16 16.36
CA ASP A 395 4.62 55.51 15.64
C ASP A 395 3.51 54.46 15.80
N PRO A 396 3.11 54.15 17.06
CA PRO A 396 2.36 52.93 17.39
C PRO A 396 0.97 52.87 16.78
N LEU A 397 0.36 54.00 16.40
CA LEU A 397 -0.99 54.02 15.85
C LEU A 397 -1.13 55.08 14.76
N ARG A 398 -1.52 54.64 13.56
CA ARG A 398 -1.99 55.49 12.46
C ARG A 398 -3.42 55.08 12.12
N LEU A 399 -4.36 56.03 12.22
CA LEU A 399 -5.75 55.83 11.84
C LEU A 399 -6.04 56.61 10.55
N GLN A 400 -6.64 55.95 9.56
CA GLN A 400 -7.08 56.56 8.31
C GLN A 400 -8.58 56.30 8.13
N GLY A 401 -9.26 57.21 7.42
CA GLY A 401 -10.72 57.14 7.23
C GLY A 401 -11.53 57.69 8.41
N THR A 402 -10.91 58.48 9.29
CA THR A 402 -11.63 59.21 10.35
C THR A 402 -12.65 60.18 9.76
N THR A 403 -13.80 60.32 10.40
CA THR A 403 -14.83 61.31 10.04
C THR A 403 -14.66 62.60 10.81
N THR A 404 -15.29 63.69 10.35
CA THR A 404 -15.34 64.95 11.10
C THR A 404 -16.06 64.74 12.44
N GLY A 405 -15.40 65.12 13.55
CA GLY A 405 -15.99 65.03 14.88
C GLY A 405 -16.95 66.19 15.19
N ASN A 406 -17.95 65.94 16.03
CA ASN A 406 -18.83 66.94 16.60
C ASN A 406 -18.23 67.51 17.89
N THR A 407 -17.88 68.80 17.87
CA THR A 407 -17.21 69.49 18.98
C THR A 407 -18.04 69.60 20.27
N THR A 408 -19.35 69.31 20.21
CA THR A 408 -20.28 69.38 21.35
C THR A 408 -20.58 68.04 21.99
N THR A 409 -20.43 66.93 21.25
CA THR A 409 -20.77 65.58 21.74
C THR A 409 -19.58 64.65 21.80
N ASP A 410 -18.58 64.87 20.94
CA ASP A 410 -17.49 63.92 20.78
C ASP A 410 -16.37 64.27 21.74
N PRO A 411 -15.95 63.32 22.59
CA PRO A 411 -14.88 63.56 23.51
C PRO A 411 -13.52 63.60 22.81
N LEU A 412 -12.62 64.42 23.32
CA LEU A 412 -11.23 64.45 22.89
C LEU A 412 -10.49 63.24 23.44
N MET A 413 -9.85 62.48 22.56
CA MET A 413 -8.95 61.39 22.91
C MET A 413 -7.62 61.96 23.42
N VAL A 414 -7.14 61.42 24.54
CA VAL A 414 -5.84 61.75 25.11
C VAL A 414 -5.11 60.49 25.56
N LEU A 415 -3.84 60.63 25.89
CA LEU A 415 -3.03 59.57 26.49
C LEU A 415 -2.64 60.00 27.90
N ASP A 416 -2.60 59.06 28.84
CA ASP A 416 -1.92 59.28 30.11
C ASP A 416 -0.41 59.02 30.01
N GLY A 417 0.32 59.22 31.11
CA GLY A 417 1.78 59.01 31.16
C GLY A 417 2.24 57.58 30.89
N ASN A 418 1.33 56.59 30.95
CA ASN A 418 1.60 55.19 30.62
C ASN A 418 1.13 54.83 29.20
N GLY A 419 0.65 55.80 28.42
CA GLY A 419 0.13 55.58 27.06
C GLY A 419 -1.27 54.99 27.01
N VAL A 420 -2.02 54.95 28.11
CA VAL A 420 -3.41 54.47 28.11
C VAL A 420 -4.32 55.54 27.51
N VAL A 421 -5.12 55.14 26.52
CA VAL A 421 -6.11 55.99 25.88
C VAL A 421 -7.22 56.36 26.85
N LYS A 422 -7.51 57.67 26.96
CA LYS A 422 -8.58 58.24 27.78
C LYS A 422 -9.32 59.33 27.02
N THR A 423 -10.38 59.84 27.62
CA THR A 423 -11.11 61.02 27.16
C THR A 423 -11.18 62.09 28.25
N ILE A 424 -11.22 63.36 27.86
CA ILE A 424 -11.30 64.51 28.79
C ILE A 424 -12.55 65.38 28.56
N GLY A 425 -13.60 64.81 27.97
CA GLY A 425 -14.81 65.54 27.59
C GLY A 425 -14.69 66.21 26.22
N THR A 426 -15.64 67.08 25.90
CA THR A 426 -15.77 67.72 24.57
C THR A 426 -14.96 69.00 24.49
N LEU A 427 -14.79 69.56 23.28
CA LEU A 427 -14.00 70.80 23.09
C LEU A 427 -14.57 71.97 23.92
N GLY A 428 -15.89 72.04 24.09
CA GLY A 428 -16.55 73.05 24.92
C GLY A 428 -16.22 72.94 26.41
N ALA A 429 -15.95 71.73 26.92
CA ALA A 429 -15.64 71.50 28.33
C ALA A 429 -14.25 72.03 28.75
N LEU A 430 -13.37 72.36 27.79
CA LEU A 430 -12.03 72.88 28.06
C LEU A 430 -11.99 74.39 28.34
N SER A 431 -13.13 75.09 28.30
CA SER A 431 -13.25 76.53 28.57
C SER A 431 -12.25 77.40 27.79
N ILE A 432 -11.91 77.00 26.56
CA ILE A 432 -11.00 77.76 25.69
C ILE A 432 -11.74 79.01 25.17
N PRO A 433 -11.24 80.24 25.40
CA PRO A 433 -11.95 81.45 25.00
C PRO A 433 -12.13 81.58 23.48
N ASN A 434 -13.36 81.88 23.04
CA ASN A 434 -13.68 82.11 21.63
C ASN A 434 -13.81 83.63 21.35
N PRO A 435 -12.99 84.22 20.45
CA PRO A 435 -13.06 85.64 20.13
C PRO A 435 -14.10 86.00 19.06
N ALA A 436 -14.61 87.22 19.13
CA ALA A 436 -15.12 87.99 18.01
C ALA A 436 -14.45 89.38 18.01
N LEU A 437 -14.09 89.88 16.82
CA LEU A 437 -13.47 91.17 16.61
C LEU A 437 -14.32 91.97 15.63
N PHE A 438 -14.69 93.18 16.03
CA PHE A 438 -15.36 94.16 15.21
C PHE A 438 -14.45 95.39 15.10
N ARG A 439 -14.53 96.10 13.98
CA ARG A 439 -13.64 97.24 13.69
C ARG A 439 -14.35 98.27 12.87
N LEU A 440 -14.04 99.53 13.12
CA LEU A 440 -14.47 100.63 12.27
C LEU A 440 -13.57 100.68 11.01
N GLU A 441 -14.14 100.49 9.83
CA GLU A 441 -13.37 100.48 8.56
C GLU A 441 -13.25 101.88 7.94
N THR A 442 -14.21 102.76 8.20
CA THR A 442 -14.25 104.13 7.66
C THR A 442 -14.29 105.11 8.81
N ALA A 443 -13.41 106.10 8.80
CA ALA A 443 -13.35 107.13 9.84
C ALA A 443 -14.68 107.89 9.89
N GLN A 444 -15.18 108.14 11.10
CA GLN A 444 -16.44 108.86 11.30
C GLN A 444 -16.09 110.29 11.70
N ALA A 445 -16.15 111.22 10.74
CA ALA A 445 -16.01 112.63 11.02
C ALA A 445 -17.15 113.12 11.92
N ASP A 446 -16.83 114.03 12.84
CA ASP A 446 -17.82 114.69 13.70
C ASP A 446 -18.73 113.73 14.49
N PHE A 447 -18.21 112.57 14.89
CA PHE A 447 -18.99 111.42 15.36
C PHE A 447 -19.96 111.72 16.52
N LEU A 448 -19.57 112.62 17.44
CA LEU A 448 -20.38 113.05 18.59
C LEU A 448 -20.92 114.48 18.46
N ASN A 449 -20.85 115.07 17.27
CA ASN A 449 -21.40 116.41 17.05
C ASN A 449 -22.92 116.39 17.26
N GLY A 450 -23.43 117.34 18.06
CA GLY A 450 -24.84 117.40 18.45
C GLY A 450 -25.29 116.33 19.45
N VAL A 451 -24.41 115.44 19.92
CA VAL A 451 -24.75 114.42 20.93
C VAL A 451 -24.66 115.04 22.34
N ALA A 452 -25.78 115.05 23.06
CA ALA A 452 -25.85 115.55 24.43
C ALA A 452 -24.98 114.73 25.40
N ALA A 453 -24.50 115.37 26.47
CA ALA A 453 -23.74 114.67 27.51
C ALA A 453 -24.60 113.57 28.17
N GLY A 454 -24.06 112.36 28.28
CA GLY A 454 -24.78 111.17 28.76
C GLY A 454 -25.53 110.39 27.68
N SER A 455 -25.58 110.90 26.44
CA SER A 455 -26.19 110.24 25.27
C SER A 455 -25.16 109.49 24.43
N LEU A 456 -25.65 108.50 23.67
CA LEU A 456 -24.86 107.58 22.86
C LEU A 456 -25.09 107.80 21.36
N SER A 457 -24.05 107.56 20.54
CA SER A 457 -24.15 107.42 19.09
C SER A 457 -23.71 106.03 18.64
N THR A 458 -24.29 105.52 17.54
CA THR A 458 -23.96 104.20 17.00
C THR A 458 -22.64 104.25 16.24
N VAL A 459 -21.68 103.41 16.61
CA VAL A 459 -20.39 103.28 15.91
C VAL A 459 -20.58 102.25 14.79
N PRO A 460 -20.52 102.60 13.50
CA PRO A 460 -20.80 101.69 12.41
C PRO A 460 -19.61 100.74 12.16
N MET A 461 -19.54 99.63 12.89
CA MET A 461 -18.45 98.67 12.76
C MET A 461 -18.71 97.64 11.66
N SER A 462 -17.66 96.93 11.28
CA SER A 462 -17.69 95.71 10.48
C SER A 462 -17.22 94.53 11.32
N VAL A 463 -17.71 93.32 11.01
CA VAL A 463 -17.18 92.09 11.62
C VAL A 463 -15.88 91.72 10.94
N ILE A 464 -14.81 91.58 11.71
CA ILE A 464 -13.50 91.13 11.21
C ILE A 464 -13.34 89.63 11.40
N LYS A 465 -13.74 89.13 12.58
CA LYS A 465 -13.75 87.70 12.88
C LYS A 465 -14.85 87.41 13.89
N ASN A 466 -15.54 86.30 13.73
CA ASN A 466 -16.43 85.79 14.76
C ASN A 466 -16.25 84.27 14.87
N SER A 467 -15.64 83.82 15.96
CA SER A 467 -15.52 82.40 16.32
C SER A 467 -16.43 82.00 17.47
N ILE A 468 -17.30 82.91 17.92
CA ILE A 468 -18.30 82.62 18.95
C ILE A 468 -19.52 82.00 18.25
N SER A 469 -19.65 80.68 18.37
CA SER A 469 -20.81 79.94 17.83
C SER A 469 -22.13 80.52 18.35
N GLY A 470 -23.06 80.83 17.45
CA GLY A 470 -24.37 81.40 17.75
C GLY A 470 -24.42 82.94 17.86
N MET A 471 -23.28 83.64 17.85
CA MET A 471 -23.27 85.12 17.80
C MET A 471 -23.55 85.61 16.39
N SER A 472 -24.44 86.60 16.26
CA SER A 472 -24.75 87.24 14.97
C SER A 472 -24.59 88.76 15.05
N TYR A 473 -24.44 89.41 13.90
CA TYR A 473 -24.23 90.85 13.80
C TYR A 473 -25.09 91.46 12.69
N ASN A 474 -25.76 92.56 13.01
CA ASN A 474 -26.53 93.35 12.06
C ASN A 474 -25.76 94.64 11.72
N ALA A 475 -25.19 94.68 10.51
CA ALA A 475 -24.37 95.82 10.06
C ALA A 475 -25.16 97.12 9.90
N GLY A 476 -26.44 97.06 9.52
CA GLY A 476 -27.28 98.25 9.32
C GLY A 476 -27.55 99.02 10.62
N THR A 477 -27.47 98.34 11.77
CA THR A 477 -27.72 98.93 13.10
C THR A 477 -26.53 98.83 14.03
N SER A 478 -25.40 98.28 13.55
CA SER A 478 -24.21 97.94 14.33
C SER A 478 -24.55 97.17 15.63
N THR A 479 -25.41 96.15 15.52
CA THR A 479 -25.95 95.44 16.68
C THR A 479 -25.50 93.99 16.73
N ILE A 480 -24.92 93.57 17.85
CA ILE A 480 -24.54 92.17 18.12
C ILE A 480 -25.71 91.45 18.79
N THR A 481 -26.02 90.23 18.38
CA THR A 481 -26.90 89.31 19.12
C THR A 481 -26.05 88.24 19.78
N PHE A 482 -26.11 88.16 21.11
CA PHE A 482 -25.31 87.26 21.91
C PHE A 482 -26.01 85.92 22.11
N PRO A 483 -25.31 84.78 22.00
CA PRO A 483 -25.74 83.54 22.63
C PRO A 483 -25.57 83.64 24.16
N ALA A 484 -26.16 82.73 24.92
CA ALA A 484 -25.94 82.70 26.37
C ALA A 484 -24.47 82.48 26.68
N GLY A 485 -23.92 83.21 27.65
CA GLY A 485 -22.58 82.94 28.15
C GLY A 485 -21.98 84.09 28.94
N THR A 486 -20.76 83.88 29.42
CA THR A 486 -19.95 84.88 30.09
C THR A 486 -18.92 85.45 29.12
N TYR A 487 -18.86 86.78 29.05
CA TYR A 487 -18.07 87.51 28.06
C TYR A 487 -17.15 88.53 28.71
N GLN A 488 -15.95 88.69 28.17
CA GLN A 488 -15.12 89.89 28.33
C GLN A 488 -15.22 90.72 27.06
N ILE A 489 -15.66 91.97 27.19
CA ILE A 489 -15.89 92.87 26.07
C ILE A 489 -14.98 94.08 26.24
N THR A 490 -14.14 94.35 25.23
CA THR A 490 -13.17 95.44 25.23
C THR A 490 -13.39 96.33 24.02
N PHE A 491 -13.76 97.58 24.26
CA PHE A 491 -13.92 98.61 23.24
C PHE A 491 -12.69 99.50 23.21
N VAL A 492 -11.93 99.45 22.11
CA VAL A 492 -10.77 100.30 21.85
C VAL A 492 -11.18 101.40 20.90
N TYR A 493 -10.79 102.64 21.17
CA TYR A 493 -11.04 103.75 20.26
C TYR A 493 -9.82 104.64 20.14
N GLU A 494 -9.72 105.27 18.99
CA GLU A 494 -8.76 106.34 18.72
C GLU A 494 -9.51 107.43 17.96
N ALA A 495 -9.30 108.68 18.36
CA ALA A 495 -10.02 109.80 17.78
C ALA A 495 -9.15 111.04 17.65
N LEU A 496 -9.29 111.74 16.53
CA LEU A 496 -8.76 113.09 16.36
C LEU A 496 -9.77 114.08 16.92
N HIS A 497 -9.27 114.98 17.75
CA HIS A 497 -10.05 116.03 18.39
C HIS A 497 -9.43 117.37 18.00
N ASN A 498 -9.99 118.08 17.02
CA ASN A 498 -9.45 119.35 16.52
C ASN A 498 -10.45 120.51 16.65
N ASN A 499 -11.44 120.40 17.54
CA ASN A 499 -12.27 121.52 17.92
C ASN A 499 -11.61 122.34 19.02
N ASP A 500 -11.03 123.48 18.68
CA ASP A 500 -10.57 124.44 19.68
C ASP A 500 -11.75 125.24 20.28
N ASN A 501 -13.00 124.83 20.08
CA ASN A 501 -14.22 125.51 20.54
C ASN A 501 -14.24 127.01 20.16
N GLY A 502 -13.54 127.39 19.08
CA GLY A 502 -13.40 128.78 18.63
C GLY A 502 -12.58 129.68 19.56
N THR A 503 -11.84 129.13 20.53
CA THR A 503 -11.08 129.87 21.54
C THR A 503 -9.56 129.80 21.31
N THR A 504 -8.84 130.85 21.73
CA THR A 504 -7.38 130.83 21.87
C THR A 504 -6.94 130.50 23.30
N VAL A 505 -7.89 130.36 24.23
CA VAL A 505 -7.65 130.06 25.64
C VAL A 505 -7.41 128.56 25.82
N GLU A 506 -6.25 128.17 26.33
CA GLU A 506 -5.88 126.75 26.46
C GLU A 506 -6.81 125.90 27.34
N ALA A 507 -7.50 126.50 28.31
CA ALA A 507 -8.46 125.80 29.18
C ALA A 507 -9.78 125.41 28.46
N ASP A 508 -10.13 126.16 27.40
CA ASP A 508 -11.39 126.00 26.68
C ASP A 508 -11.23 125.15 25.40
N LYS A 509 -9.98 124.82 25.02
CA LYS A 509 -9.70 123.85 23.96
C LYS A 509 -10.17 122.45 24.34
N CYS A 510 -10.57 121.67 23.35
CA CYS A 510 -10.87 120.26 23.54
C CYS A 510 -9.61 119.48 23.93
N ARG A 511 -9.46 119.23 25.24
CA ARG A 511 -8.30 118.59 25.85
C ARG A 511 -8.67 117.53 26.88
N ASN A 512 -9.94 117.44 27.25
CA ASN A 512 -10.45 116.40 28.12
C ASN A 512 -11.57 115.67 27.40
N SER A 513 -11.27 114.49 26.89
CA SER A 513 -12.25 113.61 26.27
C SER A 513 -12.87 112.74 27.35
N SER A 514 -14.20 112.66 27.34
CA SER A 514 -14.96 111.80 28.24
C SER A 514 -15.93 111.01 27.37
N TYR A 515 -15.83 109.70 27.46
CA TYR A 515 -16.62 108.75 26.70
C TYR A 515 -17.33 107.78 27.62
N ILE A 516 -18.43 107.25 27.12
CA ILE A 516 -19.23 106.23 27.80
C ILE A 516 -19.59 105.10 26.83
N VAL A 517 -19.58 103.87 27.35
CA VAL A 517 -20.10 102.69 26.66
C VAL A 517 -21.02 101.97 27.63
N ASP A 518 -22.21 101.61 27.15
CA ASP A 518 -23.22 100.89 27.93
C ASP A 518 -23.16 99.41 27.58
N PHE A 519 -22.35 98.62 28.29
CA PHE A 519 -22.18 97.18 28.03
C PHE A 519 -23.43 96.38 28.36
N PRO A 520 -23.73 95.29 27.64
CA PRO A 520 -24.93 94.50 27.89
C PRO A 520 -24.83 93.73 29.21
N THR A 521 -25.86 93.82 30.03
CA THR A 521 -26.03 92.99 31.23
C THR A 521 -27.43 92.40 31.25
N GLY A 522 -27.60 91.14 31.69
CA GLY A 522 -28.93 90.54 31.79
C GLY A 522 -29.76 90.59 30.50
N ALA A 523 -31.08 90.47 30.62
CA ALA A 523 -31.98 90.38 29.45
C ALA A 523 -32.24 91.72 28.75
N SER A 524 -32.22 92.84 29.50
CA SER A 524 -32.54 94.17 28.96
C SER A 524 -31.72 95.31 29.58
N SER A 525 -30.91 95.04 30.60
CA SER A 525 -30.10 96.06 31.28
C SER A 525 -28.78 96.33 30.57
N THR A 526 -28.13 97.43 30.94
CA THR A 526 -26.76 97.76 30.55
C THR A 526 -25.97 98.25 31.76
N GLN A 527 -24.65 98.05 31.73
CA GLN A 527 -23.72 98.67 32.65
C GLN A 527 -22.92 99.74 31.92
N ARG A 528 -23.10 100.99 32.32
CA ARG A 528 -22.32 102.11 31.80
C ARG A 528 -20.92 102.11 32.39
N ILE A 529 -19.91 102.17 31.54
CA ILE A 529 -18.52 102.38 31.92
C ILE A 529 -18.05 103.70 31.31
N HIS A 530 -17.39 104.51 32.13
CA HIS A 530 -16.88 105.82 31.76
C HIS A 530 -15.38 105.74 31.51
N SER A 531 -14.90 106.42 30.46
CA SER A 531 -13.48 106.63 30.18
C SER A 531 -13.25 108.12 30.01
N THR A 532 -12.42 108.71 30.87
CA THR A 532 -12.11 110.14 30.79
C THR A 532 -10.61 110.32 30.82
N ALA A 533 -10.07 111.05 29.85
CA ALA A 533 -8.64 111.28 29.74
C ALA A 533 -8.31 112.63 29.13
N TYR A 534 -7.16 113.13 29.57
CA TYR A 534 -6.60 114.37 29.07
C TYR A 534 -5.73 114.12 27.83
N HIS A 535 -5.76 115.03 26.85
CA HIS A 535 -5.05 114.94 25.58
C HIS A 535 -4.74 116.32 24.99
N ASN A 536 -3.96 116.34 23.90
CA ASN A 536 -3.66 117.55 23.15
C ASN A 536 -4.60 117.64 21.93
N SER A 537 -5.24 118.80 21.76
CA SER A 537 -6.05 119.12 20.57
C SER A 537 -5.20 119.03 19.30
N GLY A 538 -5.81 118.59 18.20
CA GLY A 538 -5.19 118.48 16.87
C GLY A 538 -4.36 117.22 16.63
N ILE A 539 -4.20 116.35 17.63
CA ILE A 539 -3.42 115.11 17.51
C ILE A 539 -4.32 113.88 17.67
N LEU A 540 -4.06 112.87 16.85
CA LEU A 540 -4.69 111.57 16.98
C LEU A 540 -4.23 110.88 18.27
N SER A 541 -5.17 110.43 19.10
CA SER A 541 -4.86 109.75 20.36
C SER A 541 -5.98 108.78 20.75
N ASN A 542 -5.64 107.80 21.59
CA ASN A 542 -6.56 106.82 22.15
C ASN A 542 -7.15 107.24 23.51
N HIS A 543 -6.81 108.43 23.98
CA HIS A 543 -7.51 109.14 25.07
C HIS A 543 -7.88 108.25 26.27
N GLY A 544 -6.90 107.54 26.83
CA GLY A 544 -7.12 106.71 28.01
C GLY A 544 -7.55 105.26 27.75
N GLY A 545 -7.34 104.74 26.54
CA GLY A 545 -6.96 103.34 26.31
C GLY A 545 -7.95 102.28 26.82
N THR A 546 -8.85 101.87 25.94
CA THR A 546 -9.75 100.70 26.08
C THR A 546 -10.76 100.78 27.23
N ILE A 547 -12.03 100.56 26.89
CA ILE A 547 -13.12 100.42 27.86
C ILE A 547 -13.46 98.93 27.92
N THR A 548 -13.20 98.28 29.05
CA THR A 548 -13.42 96.84 29.20
C THR A 548 -14.44 96.53 30.28
N TYR A 549 -15.33 95.57 30.01
CA TYR A 549 -16.27 95.04 30.99
C TYR A 549 -16.47 93.54 30.80
N SER A 550 -16.57 92.81 31.92
CA SER A 550 -16.88 91.39 31.91
C SER A 550 -18.27 91.15 32.49
N THR A 551 -19.08 90.34 31.81
CA THR A 551 -20.52 90.23 32.08
C THR A 551 -21.09 88.92 31.56
N THR A 552 -22.17 88.47 32.19
CA THR A 552 -22.98 87.35 31.69
C THR A 552 -24.15 87.90 30.88
N VAL A 553 -24.31 87.37 29.68
CA VAL A 553 -25.33 87.79 28.72
C VAL A 553 -26.23 86.60 28.39
N PRO A 554 -27.57 86.72 28.53
CA PRO A 554 -28.49 85.66 28.17
C PRO A 554 -28.63 85.51 26.66
N ALA A 555 -29.08 84.32 26.22
CA ALA A 555 -29.29 84.03 24.80
C ALA A 555 -30.28 85.01 24.16
N GLY A 556 -29.95 85.46 22.95
CA GLY A 556 -30.78 86.36 22.15
C GLY A 556 -30.66 87.84 22.54
N ARG A 557 -29.86 88.21 23.54
CA ARG A 557 -29.65 89.62 23.90
C ARG A 557 -29.00 90.36 22.73
N THR A 558 -29.67 91.39 22.23
CA THR A 558 -29.10 92.31 21.23
C THR A 558 -28.41 93.48 21.90
N TRP A 559 -27.30 93.97 21.37
CA TRP A 559 -26.55 95.09 21.91
C TRP A 559 -25.97 95.96 20.77
N PRO A 560 -26.43 97.21 20.62
CA PRO A 560 -25.86 98.12 19.63
C PRO A 560 -24.50 98.63 20.11
N ILE A 561 -23.50 98.53 19.23
CA ILE A 561 -22.16 99.06 19.47
C ILE A 561 -22.25 100.58 19.43
N ARG A 562 -22.15 101.19 20.60
CA ARG A 562 -22.34 102.62 20.79
C ARG A 562 -21.24 103.21 21.64
N LEU A 563 -20.81 104.40 21.25
CA LEU A 563 -19.91 105.24 22.00
C LEU A 563 -20.62 106.57 22.22
N GLY A 564 -20.68 107.03 23.46
CA GLY A 564 -21.33 108.28 23.80
C GLY A 564 -20.40 109.29 24.40
N ARG A 565 -20.96 110.48 24.59
CA ARG A 565 -20.27 111.59 25.23
C ARG A 565 -20.46 111.51 26.74
N GLY A 566 -19.37 111.43 27.48
CA GLY A 566 -19.36 111.49 28.94
C GLY A 566 -19.60 112.91 29.47
N GLN A 567 -19.97 113.01 30.74
CA GLN A 567 -20.32 114.30 31.37
C GLN A 567 -19.10 115.16 31.73
N SER A 568 -17.92 114.56 31.89
CA SER A 568 -16.72 115.24 32.40
C SER A 568 -15.83 115.84 31.31
N GLY A 569 -16.16 115.66 30.03
CA GLY A 569 -15.34 116.06 28.89
C GLY A 569 -15.73 117.41 28.30
N ASN A 570 -14.74 118.20 27.90
CA ASN A 570 -14.93 119.53 27.32
C ASN A 570 -14.88 119.55 25.77
N CYS A 571 -14.73 118.38 25.16
CA CYS A 571 -14.76 118.17 23.73
C CYS A 571 -16.20 118.09 23.20
N THR A 572 -16.63 119.13 22.47
CA THR A 572 -17.98 119.27 21.91
C THR A 572 -17.92 119.81 20.48
N GLY A 573 -18.93 119.58 19.64
CA GLY A 573 -19.02 120.18 18.29
C GLY A 573 -18.26 119.44 17.19
N THR A 574 -18.06 120.12 16.05
CA THR A 574 -17.31 119.62 14.87
C THR A 574 -15.82 119.49 15.18
N GLY A 575 -15.16 118.46 14.66
CA GLY A 575 -13.74 118.19 14.86
C GLY A 575 -13.45 116.93 15.68
N MET A 576 -14.44 116.07 15.82
CA MET A 576 -14.39 114.80 16.57
C MET A 576 -14.40 113.62 15.61
N THR A 577 -13.24 113.22 15.08
CA THR A 577 -13.16 112.14 14.09
C THR A 577 -12.73 110.84 14.74
N LEU A 578 -13.60 109.83 14.79
CA LEU A 578 -13.20 108.46 15.14
C LEU A 578 -12.36 107.87 14.02
N ALA A 579 -11.18 107.34 14.36
CA ALA A 579 -10.26 106.78 13.39
C ALA A 579 -10.68 105.37 12.94
N ALA A 580 -10.55 105.14 11.62
CA ALA A 580 -10.64 103.82 11.04
C ALA A 580 -9.49 102.93 11.51
N ALA A 581 -9.71 101.62 11.47
CA ALA A 581 -8.80 100.54 11.82
C ALA A 581 -8.34 100.46 13.28
N SER A 582 -8.09 101.58 13.95
CA SER A 582 -7.68 101.66 15.36
C SER A 582 -8.85 101.72 16.36
N THR A 583 -10.07 101.96 15.87
CA THR A 583 -11.30 101.79 16.68
C THR A 583 -11.85 100.37 16.50
N GLN A 584 -11.84 99.58 17.57
CA GLN A 584 -12.12 98.15 17.58
C GLN A 584 -12.97 97.73 18.78
N LEU A 585 -13.64 96.59 18.65
CA LEU A 585 -14.34 95.92 19.74
C LEU A 585 -13.94 94.45 19.72
N LEU A 586 -13.36 93.99 20.82
CA LEU A 586 -13.04 92.58 21.05
C LEU A 586 -14.07 92.01 22.02
N VAL A 587 -14.58 90.82 21.70
CA VAL A 587 -15.50 90.06 22.55
C VAL A 587 -14.91 88.67 22.72
N PHE A 588 -14.56 88.30 23.94
CA PHE A 588 -14.18 86.92 24.26
C PHE A 588 -15.33 86.25 25.00
N ARG A 589 -15.85 85.15 24.48
CA ARG A 589 -16.67 84.23 25.29
C ARG A 589 -15.72 83.38 26.12
N ILE A 590 -15.75 83.57 27.44
CA ILE A 590 -14.82 82.95 28.39
C ILE A 590 -15.46 81.79 29.17
N GLY A 591 -16.76 81.56 28.99
CA GLY A 591 -17.49 80.44 29.59
C GLY A 591 -18.97 80.48 29.28
N ASP A 592 -19.67 79.44 29.72
CA ASP A 592 -21.14 79.38 29.74
C ASP A 592 -21.69 79.98 31.04
#